data_AF-A0A0K1E7X8-F1
#
_entry.id   AF-A0A0K1E7X8-F1
#
_cell.length_a   1.000
_cell.length_b   1.000
_cell.length_c   1.000
_cell.angle_alpha   90.00
_cell.angle_beta   90.00
_cell.angle_gamma   90.00
#
_symmetry.space_group_name_H-M   'P 1'
#
loop_
_entity.id
_entity.type
_entity.pdbx_description
1 polymer ?
#
loop_
_entity_poly.entity_id
_entity_poly.type
_entity_poly.pdbx_seq_one_letter_code
_entity_poly.pdbx_strand_id
1 'polypeptide(L)'
;MTSVALLLLTYRGKGGQPVKAAIRDRLHVRRALLLLAAVTGIALSGCTGTLGTSGAIVYGYPTVYADAEPVMVETYPRVMYRGSYAYLVDGNWYYRNQNRWVVFQQEPPELHRYRSRYVPPPRVYERDRGYGYPQERPRQYHRWR
;
A
#
# COMPACT_ATOMS: atom_id res chain seq x y z
N MET A 1 -16.82 84.56 24.66
CA MET A 1 -15.49 85.18 24.89
C MET A 1 -14.45 84.08 24.76
N THR A 2 -13.54 84.21 23.78
CA THR A 2 -12.19 83.58 23.61
C THR A 2 -12.01 82.09 23.95
N SER A 3 -11.79 81.18 22.99
CA SER A 3 -10.60 80.98 22.11
C SER A 3 -9.37 80.38 22.81
N VAL A 4 -8.66 79.54 22.05
CA VAL A 4 -7.32 78.89 22.23
C VAL A 4 -7.45 77.38 22.49
N ALA A 5 -7.46 76.52 21.46
CA ALA A 5 -6.33 76.07 20.62
C ALA A 5 -5.30 75.22 21.42
N LEU A 6 -5.36 73.89 21.35
CA LEU A 6 -4.63 73.03 20.40
C LEU A 6 -3.17 72.76 20.79
N LEU A 7 -2.95 71.62 21.46
CA LEU A 7 -1.74 70.79 21.37
C LEU A 7 -2.19 69.36 21.74
N LEU A 8 -2.63 68.57 20.76
CA LEU A 8 -1.82 67.63 19.97
C LEU A 8 -1.47 66.35 20.74
N LEU A 9 -1.94 65.23 20.16
CA LEU A 9 -1.34 63.89 20.20
C LEU A 9 -1.37 63.21 21.58
N THR A 10 -2.01 62.06 21.81
CA THR A 10 -2.18 60.90 20.95
C THR A 10 -3.17 59.95 21.63
N TYR A 11 -4.04 59.37 20.80
CA TYR A 11 -4.42 57.96 20.93
C TYR A 11 -5.26 57.53 22.15
N ARG A 12 -6.55 57.84 22.06
CA ARG A 12 -7.65 57.09 22.67
C ARG A 12 -7.63 55.64 22.18
N GLY A 13 -7.43 54.67 23.06
CA GLY A 13 -7.35 53.26 22.64
C GLY A 13 -7.47 52.22 23.75
N LYS A 14 -8.65 52.19 24.40
CA LYS A 14 -9.33 51.07 25.08
C LYS A 14 -8.52 49.80 25.42
N GLY A 15 -8.51 49.48 26.71
CA GLY A 15 -8.08 48.20 27.25
C GLY A 15 -8.80 46.98 26.68
N GLY A 16 -8.15 45.82 26.83
CA GLY A 16 -8.71 44.50 26.53
C GLY A 16 -7.72 43.53 25.90
N GLN A 17 -6.65 43.16 26.61
CA GLN A 17 -5.79 42.03 26.23
C GLN A 17 -5.43 41.20 27.47
N PRO A 18 -6.18 40.12 27.75
CA PRO A 18 -5.48 38.84 27.90
C PRO A 18 -6.18 37.62 27.25
N VAL A 19 -7.42 37.77 26.75
CA VAL A 19 -8.22 36.61 26.27
C VAL A 19 -7.90 36.14 24.86
N LYS A 20 -7.26 36.97 24.02
CA LYS A 20 -7.04 36.63 22.60
C LYS A 20 -5.87 35.66 22.37
N ALA A 21 -4.90 35.59 23.28
CA ALA A 21 -3.73 34.71 23.17
C ALA A 21 -4.10 33.23 23.39
N ALA A 22 -4.85 32.93 24.44
CA ALA A 22 -5.18 31.56 24.85
C ALA A 22 -6.06 30.77 23.84
N ILE A 23 -6.83 31.45 22.99
CA ILE A 23 -7.70 30.82 21.99
C ILE A 23 -6.89 30.39 20.76
N ARG A 24 -5.85 31.14 20.42
CA ARG A 24 -4.99 30.89 19.26
C ARG A 24 -4.20 29.59 19.43
N ASP A 25 -3.70 29.34 20.64
CA ASP A 25 -2.89 28.15 20.96
C ASP A 25 -3.70 26.85 20.88
N ARG A 26 -4.95 26.85 21.36
CA ARG A 26 -5.84 25.68 21.30
C ARG A 26 -6.23 25.30 19.86
N LEU A 27 -6.29 26.28 18.97
CA LEU A 27 -6.57 26.06 17.55
C LEU A 27 -5.36 25.45 16.82
N HIS A 28 -4.14 25.89 17.17
CA HIS A 28 -2.90 25.34 16.62
C HIS A 28 -2.67 23.89 17.07
N VAL A 29 -2.94 23.56 18.34
CA VAL A 29 -2.82 22.18 18.86
C VAL A 29 -3.84 21.25 18.21
N ARG A 30 -5.11 21.68 18.07
CA ARG A 30 -6.14 20.87 17.38
C ARG A 30 -5.84 20.66 15.90
N ARG A 31 -5.32 21.68 15.22
CA ARG A 31 -4.87 21.59 13.81
C ARG A 31 -3.67 20.66 13.67
N ALA A 32 -2.69 20.76 14.56
CA ALA A 32 -1.53 19.87 14.56
C ALA A 32 -1.92 18.40 14.81
N LEU A 33 -2.87 18.16 15.72
CA LEU A 33 -3.35 16.81 16.04
C LEU A 33 -4.18 16.21 14.90
N LEU A 34 -4.99 17.02 14.21
CA LEU A 34 -5.70 16.61 12.99
C LEU A 34 -4.75 16.30 11.83
N LEU A 35 -3.69 17.10 11.66
CA LEU A 35 -2.67 16.85 10.64
C LEU A 35 -1.89 15.56 10.92
N LEU A 36 -1.54 15.29 12.19
CA LEU A 36 -0.83 14.07 12.58
C LEU A 36 -1.70 12.81 12.36
N ALA A 37 -3.00 12.89 12.67
CA ALA A 37 -3.94 11.80 12.42
C ALA A 37 -4.17 11.55 10.92
N ALA A 38 -4.19 12.61 10.09
CA ALA A 38 -4.31 12.50 8.64
C ALA A 38 -3.09 11.81 8.00
N VAL A 39 -1.88 12.04 8.51
CA VAL A 39 -0.65 11.39 8.02
C VAL A 39 -0.61 9.89 8.35
N THR A 40 -1.23 9.46 9.46
CA THR A 40 -1.19 8.05 9.90
C THR A 40 -2.17 7.16 9.12
N GLY A 41 -3.18 7.73 8.47
CA GLY A 41 -4.21 6.98 7.72
C GLY A 41 -3.78 6.49 6.34
N ILE A 42 -2.69 7.02 5.76
CA ILE A 42 -2.30 6.73 4.36
C ILE A 42 -1.48 5.42 4.26
N ALA A 43 -0.99 4.88 5.38
CA ALA A 43 -0.13 3.68 5.38
C ALA A 43 -0.88 2.35 5.08
N LEU A 44 -2.20 2.39 4.88
CA LEU A 44 -3.01 1.23 4.50
C LEU A 44 -3.48 1.26 3.05
N SER A 45 -2.97 2.16 2.20
CA SER A 45 -3.18 2.04 0.75
C SER A 45 -2.36 0.84 0.24
N GLY A 46 -2.90 -0.35 0.41
CA GLY A 46 -2.50 -1.50 -0.39
C GLY A 46 -2.56 -1.09 -1.86
N CYS A 47 -1.55 -1.50 -2.63
CA CYS A 47 -1.51 -1.28 -4.07
C CYS A 47 -2.76 -1.89 -4.72
N THR A 48 -3.82 -1.09 -4.87
CA THR A 48 -4.90 -1.42 -5.78
C THR A 48 -4.37 -1.07 -7.16
N GLY A 49 -3.81 -2.07 -7.84
CA GLY A 49 -3.44 -1.97 -9.25
C GLY A 49 -4.63 -1.42 -10.02
N THR A 50 -4.46 -0.24 -10.62
CA THR A 50 -5.50 0.35 -11.45
C THR A 50 -5.54 -0.47 -12.73
N LEU A 51 -6.52 -1.36 -12.86
CA LEU A 51 -6.73 -2.09 -14.11
C LEU A 51 -7.14 -1.06 -15.18
N GLY A 52 -6.20 -0.70 -16.06
CA GLY A 52 -6.38 0.31 -17.10
C GLY A 52 -7.60 0.01 -17.99
N THR A 53 -8.39 1.03 -18.31
CA THR A 53 -9.59 0.91 -19.15
C THR A 53 -9.28 0.65 -20.63
N SER A 54 -8.00 0.61 -21.02
CA SER A 54 -7.55 0.20 -22.35
C SER A 54 -7.41 -1.32 -22.39
N GLY A 55 -8.20 -1.96 -23.26
CA GLY A 55 -8.34 -3.41 -23.29
C GLY A 55 -8.49 -3.98 -24.70
N ALA A 56 -8.57 -5.30 -24.77
CA ALA A 56 -8.83 -6.05 -26.00
C ALA A 56 -9.82 -7.18 -25.71
N ILE A 57 -10.38 -7.77 -26.76
CA ILE A 57 -11.11 -9.04 -26.65
C ILE A 57 -10.16 -10.16 -27.04
N VAL A 58 -9.90 -11.08 -26.10
CA VAL A 58 -9.01 -12.23 -26.32
C VAL A 58 -9.83 -13.51 -26.20
N TYR A 59 -9.98 -14.22 -27.32
CA TYR A 59 -10.81 -15.43 -27.45
C TYR A 59 -12.26 -15.25 -26.94
N GLY A 60 -12.84 -14.07 -27.15
CA GLY A 60 -14.21 -13.76 -26.75
C GLY A 60 -14.38 -13.23 -25.32
N TYR A 61 -13.28 -13.07 -24.58
CA TYR A 61 -13.32 -12.52 -23.21
C TYR A 61 -12.73 -11.10 -23.15
N PRO A 62 -13.35 -10.20 -22.40
CA PRO A 62 -12.80 -8.86 -22.17
C PRO A 62 -11.51 -8.93 -21.37
N THR A 63 -10.47 -8.26 -21.85
CA THR A 63 -9.19 -8.13 -21.18
C THR A 63 -8.78 -6.67 -21.05
N VAL A 64 -7.98 -6.34 -20.06
CA VAL A 64 -7.24 -5.06 -19.97
C VAL A 64 -5.77 -5.27 -20.29
N TYR A 65 -5.09 -4.26 -20.81
CA TYR A 65 -3.63 -4.31 -20.86
C TYR A 65 -3.06 -4.19 -19.45
N ALA A 66 -2.03 -4.97 -19.14
CA ALA A 66 -1.27 -4.79 -17.92
C ALA A 66 -0.37 -3.54 -18.06
N ASP A 67 -0.34 -2.69 -17.04
CA ASP A 67 0.50 -1.48 -17.04
C ASP A 67 2.00 -1.82 -17.08
N ALA A 68 2.36 -2.96 -16.49
CA ALA A 68 3.72 -3.49 -16.47
C ALA A 68 3.72 -5.01 -16.66
N GLU A 69 4.85 -5.53 -17.14
CA GLU A 69 5.09 -6.96 -17.20
C GLU A 69 5.17 -7.56 -15.79
N PRO A 70 4.46 -8.68 -15.50
CA PRO A 70 4.50 -9.29 -14.17
C PRO A 70 5.91 -9.78 -13.84
N VAL A 71 6.44 -9.32 -12.71
CA VAL A 71 7.77 -9.73 -12.22
C VAL A 71 7.73 -11.21 -11.83
N MET A 72 8.75 -11.97 -12.23
CA MET A 72 8.88 -13.41 -11.92
C MET A 72 7.63 -14.22 -12.31
N VAL A 73 6.98 -13.88 -13.43
CA VAL A 73 5.73 -14.52 -13.88
C VAL A 73 5.81 -16.06 -13.91
N GLU A 74 6.98 -16.60 -14.21
CA GLU A 74 7.23 -18.05 -14.31
C GLU A 74 7.15 -18.80 -12.97
N THR A 75 7.22 -18.09 -11.84
CA THR A 75 7.07 -18.66 -10.49
C THR A 75 5.61 -18.87 -10.09
N TYR A 76 4.68 -18.23 -10.83
CA TYR A 76 3.26 -18.33 -10.57
C TYR A 76 2.66 -19.58 -11.23
N PRO A 77 1.53 -20.10 -10.69
CA PRO A 77 0.80 -21.18 -11.32
C PRO A 77 0.42 -20.82 -12.76
N ARG A 78 0.70 -21.74 -13.69
CA ARG A 78 0.40 -21.55 -15.12
C ARG A 78 -0.39 -22.71 -15.68
N VAL A 79 -1.24 -22.42 -16.66
CA VAL A 79 -1.99 -23.43 -17.41
C VAL A 79 -1.96 -23.10 -18.91
N MET A 80 -1.87 -24.14 -19.74
CA MET A 80 -1.96 -23.98 -21.18
C MET A 80 -3.38 -23.55 -21.55
N TYR A 81 -3.50 -22.38 -22.18
CA TYR A 81 -4.76 -21.80 -22.59
C TYR A 81 -4.62 -21.28 -24.03
N ARG A 82 -5.39 -21.88 -24.95
CA ARG A 82 -5.48 -21.43 -26.36
C ARG A 82 -4.13 -21.24 -27.07
N GLY A 83 -3.13 -22.07 -26.72
CA GLY A 83 -1.81 -22.11 -27.39
C GLY A 83 -0.70 -21.31 -26.70
N SER A 84 -0.99 -20.65 -25.59
CA SER A 84 0.03 -20.01 -24.74
C SER A 84 -0.26 -20.26 -23.26
N TYR A 85 0.62 -19.85 -22.36
CA TYR A 85 0.41 -19.99 -20.93
C TYR A 85 -0.38 -18.80 -20.36
N ALA A 86 -1.46 -19.11 -19.64
CA ALA A 86 -2.10 -18.17 -18.73
C ALA A 86 -1.51 -18.36 -17.33
N TYR A 87 -1.18 -17.25 -16.67
CA TYR A 87 -0.52 -17.22 -15.36
C TYR A 87 -1.47 -16.63 -14.32
N LEU A 88 -1.61 -17.30 -13.18
CA LEU A 88 -2.44 -16.85 -12.07
C LEU A 88 -1.60 -16.01 -11.10
N VAL A 89 -1.62 -14.70 -11.30
CA VAL A 89 -0.88 -13.73 -10.48
C VAL A 89 -1.87 -12.98 -9.60
N ASP A 90 -1.72 -13.09 -8.28
CA ASP A 90 -2.58 -12.43 -7.29
C ASP A 90 -4.10 -12.60 -7.53
N GLY A 91 -4.50 -13.79 -8.00
CA GLY A 91 -5.89 -14.13 -8.27
C GLY A 91 -6.42 -13.70 -9.64
N ASN A 92 -5.61 -12.97 -10.42
CA ASN A 92 -5.93 -12.52 -11.76
C ASN A 92 -5.22 -13.36 -12.83
N TRP A 93 -5.89 -13.57 -13.95
CA TRP A 93 -5.33 -14.33 -15.06
C TRP A 93 -4.62 -13.43 -16.05
N TYR A 94 -3.29 -13.52 -16.05
CA TYR A 94 -2.41 -12.84 -17.00
C TYR A 94 -2.16 -13.73 -18.21
N TYR A 95 -2.25 -13.13 -19.39
CA TYR A 95 -2.03 -13.82 -20.66
C TYR A 95 -1.22 -12.96 -21.61
N ARG A 96 -0.31 -13.59 -22.36
CA ARG A 96 0.53 -12.90 -23.33
C ARG A 96 -0.14 -12.92 -24.71
N ASN A 97 -0.66 -11.77 -25.14
CA ASN A 97 -1.29 -11.59 -26.45
C ASN A 97 -0.47 -10.64 -27.32
N GLN A 98 -0.02 -11.08 -28.50
CA GLN A 98 0.71 -10.25 -29.48
C GLN A 98 1.81 -9.37 -28.84
N ASN A 99 2.64 -9.99 -27.99
CA ASN A 99 3.76 -9.35 -27.29
C ASN A 99 3.37 -8.37 -26.16
N ARG A 100 2.09 -8.27 -25.78
CA ARG A 100 1.63 -7.51 -24.61
C ARG A 100 1.00 -8.41 -23.57
N TRP A 101 1.15 -8.05 -22.31
CA TRP A 101 0.45 -8.69 -21.22
C TRP A 101 -0.96 -8.13 -21.12
N VAL A 102 -1.93 -9.03 -21.00
CA VAL A 102 -3.32 -8.69 -20.75
C VAL A 102 -3.81 -9.43 -19.52
N VAL A 103 -4.79 -8.84 -18.84
CA VAL A 103 -5.48 -9.44 -17.70
C VAL A 103 -6.94 -9.67 -18.08
N PHE A 104 -7.43 -10.89 -17.89
CA PHE A 104 -8.85 -11.20 -18.12
C PHE A 104 -9.71 -10.48 -17.07
N GLN A 105 -10.61 -9.61 -17.53
CA GLN A 105 -11.61 -8.97 -16.66
C GLN A 105 -12.70 -9.97 -16.26
N GLN A 106 -13.11 -10.79 -17.22
CA GLN A 106 -14.02 -11.91 -17.01
C GLN A 106 -13.23 -13.20 -17.14
N GLU A 107 -13.28 -14.03 -16.11
CA GLU A 107 -12.57 -15.29 -16.07
C GLU A 107 -13.16 -16.31 -17.06
N PRO A 108 -12.37 -16.82 -18.03
CA PRO A 108 -12.79 -17.92 -18.89
C PRO A 108 -13.12 -19.20 -18.08
N PRO A 109 -14.16 -19.96 -18.44
CA PRO A 109 -14.57 -21.16 -17.70
C PRO A 109 -13.47 -22.22 -17.54
N GLU A 110 -12.59 -22.36 -18.53
CA GLU A 110 -11.46 -23.29 -18.48
C GLU A 110 -10.45 -22.89 -17.40
N LEU A 111 -10.14 -21.59 -17.32
CA LEU A 111 -9.25 -21.02 -16.30
C LEU A 111 -9.88 -21.08 -14.91
N HIS A 112 -11.18 -20.81 -14.81
CA HIS A 112 -11.94 -20.98 -13.58
C HIS A 112 -11.88 -22.41 -13.06
N ARG A 113 -12.11 -23.40 -13.93
CA ARG A 113 -12.05 -24.82 -13.56
C ARG A 113 -10.66 -25.22 -13.04
N TYR A 114 -9.60 -24.70 -13.66
CA TYR A 114 -8.24 -24.89 -13.16
C TYR A 114 -8.08 -24.29 -11.77
N ARG A 115 -8.45 -23.01 -11.59
CA ARG A 115 -8.32 -22.30 -10.30
C ARG A 115 -9.06 -23.02 -9.18
N SER A 116 -10.29 -23.47 -9.43
CA SER A 116 -11.13 -24.15 -8.43
C SER A 116 -10.57 -25.51 -8.00
N ARG A 117 -9.71 -26.14 -8.81
CA ARG A 117 -9.03 -27.40 -8.47
C ARG A 117 -7.62 -27.17 -7.93
N TYR A 118 -7.08 -25.97 -8.13
CA TYR A 118 -5.74 -25.62 -7.69
C TYR A 118 -5.74 -25.43 -6.18
N VAL A 119 -5.14 -26.38 -5.47
CA VAL A 119 -4.80 -26.22 -4.05
C VAL A 119 -3.40 -25.60 -4.02
N PRO A 120 -3.25 -24.31 -3.63
CA PRO A 120 -1.93 -23.76 -3.44
C PRO A 120 -1.20 -24.62 -2.40
N PRO A 121 0.07 -25.01 -2.64
CA PRO A 121 0.84 -25.63 -1.58
C PRO A 121 0.81 -24.69 -0.37
N PRO A 122 0.77 -25.22 0.87
CA PRO A 122 0.90 -24.37 2.04
C PRO A 122 2.10 -23.48 1.81
N ARG A 123 1.91 -22.16 1.85
CA ARG A 123 3.03 -21.23 1.89
C ARG A 123 3.70 -21.49 3.23
N VAL A 124 4.59 -22.48 3.27
CA VAL A 124 5.59 -22.59 4.32
C VAL A 124 6.44 -21.36 4.07
N TYR A 125 6.04 -20.24 4.68
CA TYR A 125 7.02 -19.27 5.11
C TYR A 125 8.10 -20.12 5.77
N GLU A 126 9.29 -20.10 5.18
CA GLU A 126 10.49 -20.64 5.79
C GLU A 126 10.58 -19.95 7.15
N ARG A 127 9.90 -20.52 8.16
CA ARG A 127 9.91 -20.07 9.54
C ARG A 127 11.36 -20.23 9.90
N ASP A 128 12.05 -19.10 10.00
CA ASP A 128 13.35 -18.96 10.59
C ASP A 128 14.13 -20.28 10.55
N ARG A 129 14.75 -20.59 9.40
CA ARG A 129 16.05 -21.25 9.49
C ARG A 129 17.00 -20.24 10.12
N GLY A 130 16.75 -19.95 11.41
CA GLY A 130 17.71 -19.36 12.28
C GLY A 130 18.94 -20.21 12.09
N TYR A 131 20.04 -19.56 11.76
CA TYR A 131 21.36 -20.11 11.91
C TYR A 131 21.45 -20.55 13.37
N GLY A 132 21.02 -21.78 13.66
CA GLY A 132 21.20 -22.40 14.95
C GLY A 132 22.70 -22.53 15.08
N TYR A 133 23.28 -21.67 15.92
CA TYR A 133 24.63 -21.91 16.42
C TYR A 133 24.71 -23.38 16.84
N PRO A 134 25.78 -24.10 16.48
CA PRO A 134 25.99 -25.45 16.97
C PRO A 134 25.82 -25.40 18.48
N GLN A 135 24.86 -26.15 19.02
CA GLN A 135 24.70 -26.26 20.45
C GLN A 135 26.01 -26.84 20.98
N GLU A 136 26.84 -26.02 21.63
CA GLU A 136 28.07 -26.48 22.26
C GLU A 136 27.70 -27.63 23.19
N ARG A 137 28.09 -28.84 22.82
CA ARG A 137 27.97 -29.99 23.71
C ARG A 137 28.75 -29.65 24.97
N PRO A 138 28.16 -29.72 26.17
CA PRO A 138 28.90 -29.43 27.39
C PRO A 138 30.11 -30.36 27.45
N ARG A 139 31.31 -29.77 27.45
CA ARG A 139 32.56 -30.53 27.60
C ARG A 139 32.52 -31.22 28.96
N GLN A 140 32.32 -32.53 28.96
CA GLN A 140 32.53 -33.34 30.16
C GLN A 140 34.01 -33.31 30.48
N TYR A 141 34.40 -32.49 31.45
CA TYR A 141 35.70 -32.60 32.06
C TYR A 141 35.71 -33.86 32.92
N HIS A 142 36.42 -34.89 32.46
CA HIS A 142 36.78 -36.01 33.32
C HIS A 142 37.77 -35.50 34.36
N ARG A 143 37.28 -35.40 35.61
CA ARG A 143 38.09 -35.10 36.78
C ARG A 143 38.92 -36.34 37.09
N TRP A 144 40.20 -36.32 36.74
CA TRP A 144 41.15 -37.32 37.19
C TRP A 144 41.38 -37.16 38.71
N ARG A 145 41.47 -38.31 39.40
CA ARG A 145 41.70 -38.44 40.84
C ARG A 145 43.05 -39.12 41.04
#